data_AF-A0A495Z6C9-F1
#
_entry.id   AF-A0A495Z6C9-F1
#
_cell.length_a   1.000
_cell.length_b   1.000
_cell.length_c   1.000
_cell.angle_alpha   90.00
_cell.angle_beta   90.00
_cell.angle_gamma   90.00
#
_symmetry.space_group_name_H-M   'P 1'
#
loop_
_entity.id
_entity.type
_entity.pdbx_description
1 polymer ?
#
loop_
_entity_poly.entity_id
_entity_poly.type
_entity_poly.pdbx_seq_one_letter_code
_entity_poly.pdbx_strand_id
1 'polypeptide(L)'
;MTETQTDDDRDNEIVTFIGIPRKWVNPVLKIYSFLFLGYAIWVILKEFSSGTKALQERLGAIFTHLAAFGAVEVLAIVAIIQVVDLIMYLTNKFKTKVKKQVKEAKAEGIAEGRAQGEAKGRTQGRAQGRTENHQMWVAWNTRRMEAEARGIPFDEPPPELPKDTQDTANIKPE
;
A
#
# COMPACT_ATOMS: atom_id res chain seq x y z
N MET A 1 18.09 22.90 -22.58
CA MET A 1 18.27 22.27 -21.25
C MET A 1 18.41 20.78 -21.48
N THR A 2 19.64 20.30 -21.57
CA THR A 2 19.95 18.86 -21.64
C THR A 2 20.01 18.37 -20.20
N GLU A 3 18.96 17.65 -19.82
CA GLU A 3 18.85 16.98 -18.53
C GLU A 3 20.03 16.01 -18.38
N THR A 4 20.94 16.32 -17.46
CA THR A 4 22.06 15.45 -17.11
C THR A 4 21.48 14.23 -16.42
N GLN A 5 21.25 13.18 -17.18
CA GLN A 5 20.93 11.86 -16.67
C GLN A 5 22.03 11.46 -15.69
N THR A 6 21.69 11.44 -14.40
CA THR A 6 22.65 11.20 -13.33
C THR A 6 23.13 9.76 -13.40
N ASP A 7 24.38 9.49 -13.01
CA ASP A 7 25.00 8.17 -13.12
C ASP A 7 24.17 7.05 -12.44
N ASP A 8 23.42 7.41 -11.39
CA ASP A 8 22.51 6.52 -10.67
C ASP A 8 21.35 5.99 -11.55
N ASP A 9 20.87 6.79 -12.50
CA ASP A 9 19.80 6.35 -13.42
C ASP A 9 20.31 5.32 -14.45
N ARG A 10 21.59 5.38 -14.82
CA ARG A 10 22.21 4.42 -15.77
C ARG A 10 22.47 3.06 -15.12
N ASP A 11 22.76 3.05 -13.82
CA ASP A 11 23.05 1.83 -13.07
C ASP A 11 21.78 1.03 -12.70
N ASN A 12 20.65 1.73 -12.65
CA ASN A 12 19.32 1.15 -12.46
C ASN A 12 18.63 0.78 -13.77
N GLU A 13 19.26 1.05 -14.92
CA GLU A 13 18.79 0.64 -16.24
C GLU A 13 18.70 -0.90 -16.31
N ILE A 14 17.52 -1.40 -16.69
CA ILE A 14 17.25 -2.83 -16.84
C ILE A 14 17.82 -3.26 -18.20
N VAL A 15 18.94 -3.97 -18.19
CA VAL A 15 19.68 -4.33 -19.42
C VAL A 15 19.28 -5.69 -19.98
N THR A 16 18.50 -6.46 -19.22
CA THR A 16 18.09 -7.82 -19.60
C THR A 16 16.57 -7.92 -19.61
N PHE A 17 16.05 -8.78 -20.49
CA PHE A 17 14.62 -9.09 -20.60
C PHE A 17 13.96 -9.52 -19.26
N ILE A 18 14.78 -9.85 -18.25
CA ILE A 18 14.41 -10.48 -16.98
C ILE A 18 14.43 -9.48 -15.81
N GLY A 19 14.53 -8.16 -16.06
CA GLY A 19 14.37 -7.16 -14.99
C GLY A 19 15.59 -7.00 -14.06
N ILE A 20 16.76 -7.56 -14.40
CA ILE A 20 17.97 -7.45 -13.58
C ILE A 20 18.63 -6.09 -13.82
N PRO A 21 18.88 -5.28 -12.77
CA PRO A 21 19.55 -3.99 -12.90
C PRO A 21 20.99 -4.15 -13.40
N ARG A 22 21.45 -3.25 -14.28
CA ARG A 22 22.81 -3.26 -14.87
C ARG A 22 23.91 -3.43 -13.84
N LYS A 23 23.81 -2.75 -12.70
CA LYS A 23 24.78 -2.79 -11.61
C LYS A 23 25.06 -4.20 -11.06
N TRP A 24 24.10 -5.11 -11.17
CA TRP A 24 24.25 -6.50 -10.71
C TRP A 24 24.73 -7.46 -11.79
N VAL A 25 24.52 -7.14 -13.07
CA VAL A 25 24.93 -7.99 -14.19
C VAL A 25 26.45 -8.15 -14.23
N ASN A 26 27.19 -7.05 -14.15
CA ASN A 26 28.65 -7.06 -14.21
C ASN A 26 29.32 -7.88 -13.10
N PRO A 27 28.99 -7.72 -11.80
CA PRO A 27 29.57 -8.54 -10.75
C PRO A 27 29.16 -10.01 -10.86
N VAL A 28 27.91 -10.32 -11.20
CA VAL A 28 27.46 -11.71 -11.39
C VAL A 28 28.22 -12.38 -12.54
N LEU A 29 28.38 -11.68 -13.67
CA LEU A 29 29.13 -12.19 -14.83
C LEU A 29 30.60 -12.45 -14.48
N LYS A 30 31.22 -11.57 -13.67
CA LYS A 30 32.60 -11.76 -13.19
C LYS A 30 32.72 -13.00 -12.31
N ILE A 31 31.83 -13.14 -11.32
CA ILE A 31 31.83 -14.29 -10.41
C ILE A 31 31.64 -15.59 -11.20
N TYR A 32 30.67 -15.61 -12.12
CA TYR A 32 30.42 -16.74 -13.00
C TYR A 32 31.65 -17.08 -13.86
N SER A 33 32.29 -16.07 -14.46
CA SER A 33 33.49 -16.27 -15.28
C SER A 33 34.63 -16.87 -14.46
N PHE A 34 34.82 -16.44 -13.20
CA PHE A 34 35.81 -17.03 -12.29
C PHE A 34 35.50 -18.48 -11.93
N LEU A 35 34.23 -18.79 -11.63
CA LEU A 35 33.81 -20.16 -11.31
C LEU A 35 33.98 -21.10 -12.50
N PHE A 36 33.54 -20.67 -13.68
CA PHE A 36 33.65 -21.45 -14.91
C PHE A 36 35.12 -21.68 -15.28
N LEU A 37 35.96 -20.64 -15.18
CA LEU A 37 37.39 -20.76 -15.43
C LEU A 37 38.07 -21.70 -14.43
N GLY A 38 37.71 -21.61 -13.14
CA GLY A 38 38.20 -22.51 -12.10
C GLY A 38 37.82 -23.97 -12.36
N TYR A 39 36.57 -24.22 -12.73
CA TYR A 39 36.10 -25.55 -13.10
C TYR A 39 36.83 -26.09 -14.34
N ALA A 40 36.98 -25.27 -15.38
CA ALA A 40 37.70 -25.65 -16.60
C ALA A 40 39.16 -26.02 -16.30
N ILE A 41 39.87 -25.21 -15.52
CA ILE A 41 41.25 -25.49 -15.09
C ILE A 41 41.32 -26.80 -14.31
N TRP A 42 40.38 -27.03 -13.38
CA TRP A 42 40.33 -28.26 -12.61
C TRP A 42 40.13 -29.51 -13.48
N VAL A 43 39.21 -29.46 -14.45
CA VAL A 43 38.97 -30.55 -15.41
C VAL A 43 40.22 -30.82 -16.26
N ILE A 44 40.89 -29.77 -16.74
CA ILE A 44 42.13 -29.89 -17.51
C ILE A 44 43.21 -30.57 -16.65
N LEU A 45 43.46 -30.08 -15.43
CA LEU A 45 44.48 -30.66 -14.53
C LEU A 45 44.15 -32.12 -14.18
N LYS A 46 42.88 -32.45 -13.97
CA LYS A 46 42.43 -33.82 -13.69
C LYS A 46 42.68 -34.76 -14.87
N GLU A 47 42.33 -34.37 -16.09
CA GLU A 47 42.52 -35.23 -17.27
C GLU A 47 44.00 -35.37 -17.63
N PHE A 48 44.83 -34.36 -17.36
CA PHE A 48 46.27 -34.42 -17.58
C PHE A 48 47.03 -35.23 -16.52
N SER A 49 46.58 -35.21 -15.26
CA SER A 49 47.18 -35.99 -14.17
C SER A 49 46.82 -37.49 -14.19
N SER A 50 45.71 -37.85 -14.84
CA SER A 50 45.23 -39.24 -14.97
C SER A 50 45.94 -40.03 -16.09
N GLY A 51 47.23 -39.75 -16.33
CA GLY A 51 47.94 -39.85 -17.61
C GLY A 51 48.16 -41.24 -18.24
N THR A 52 47.10 -41.85 -18.78
CA THR A 52 47.21 -43.07 -19.62
C THR A 52 46.70 -42.91 -21.05
N LYS A 53 45.95 -41.84 -21.37
CA LYS A 53 45.29 -41.64 -22.67
C LYS A 53 46.09 -40.77 -23.66
N ALA A 54 45.79 -40.90 -24.95
CA ALA A 54 46.33 -40.06 -26.03
C ALA A 54 45.76 -38.63 -25.98
N LEU A 55 46.50 -37.64 -26.52
CA LEU A 55 46.13 -36.21 -26.45
C LEU A 55 44.75 -35.91 -27.07
N GLN A 56 44.40 -36.58 -28.18
CA GLN A 56 43.11 -36.39 -28.85
C GLN A 56 41.93 -36.83 -27.97
N GLU A 57 42.06 -37.95 -27.26
CA GLU A 57 41.03 -38.44 -26.34
C GLU A 57 40.85 -37.52 -25.13
N ARG A 58 41.95 -36.90 -24.65
CA ARG A 58 41.90 -35.93 -23.55
C ARG A 58 41.17 -34.66 -23.94
N LEU A 59 41.47 -34.11 -25.13
CA LEU A 59 40.79 -32.93 -25.64
C LEU A 59 39.30 -33.20 -25.86
N GLY A 60 38.95 -34.38 -26.36
CA GLY A 60 37.55 -34.83 -26.47
C GLY A 60 36.87 -34.89 -25.10
N ALA A 61 37.49 -35.51 -24.11
CA ALA A 61 36.93 -35.62 -22.76
C ALA A 61 36.73 -34.25 -22.09
N ILE A 62 37.71 -33.35 -22.19
CA ILE A 62 37.61 -31.97 -21.68
C ILE A 62 36.45 -31.24 -22.34
N PHE A 63 36.34 -31.32 -23.68
CA PHE A 63 35.25 -30.69 -24.42
C PHE A 63 33.88 -31.25 -23.99
N THR A 64 33.74 -32.57 -23.88
CA THR A 64 32.48 -33.19 -23.44
C THR A 64 32.09 -32.75 -22.04
N HIS A 65 33.03 -32.67 -21.10
CA HIS A 65 32.74 -32.20 -19.74
C HIS A 65 32.32 -30.72 -19.71
N LEU A 66 32.97 -29.86 -20.48
CA LEU A 66 32.61 -28.45 -20.59
C LEU A 66 31.23 -28.27 -21.25
N ALA A 67 30.96 -29.00 -22.33
CA ALA A 67 29.68 -28.96 -23.02
C ALA A 67 28.52 -29.46 -22.14
N ALA A 68 28.71 -30.57 -21.43
CA ALA A 68 27.73 -31.11 -20.50
C ALA A 68 27.46 -30.15 -19.34
N PHE A 69 28.53 -29.55 -18.77
CA PHE A 69 28.40 -28.57 -17.70
C PHE A 69 27.63 -27.32 -18.17
N GLY A 70 27.99 -26.77 -19.33
CA GLY A 70 27.29 -25.62 -19.91
C GLY A 70 25.80 -25.92 -20.21
N ALA A 71 25.49 -27.11 -20.71
CA ALA A 71 24.10 -27.51 -20.96
C ALA A 71 23.27 -27.59 -19.66
N VAL A 72 23.83 -28.18 -18.60
CA VAL A 72 23.18 -28.25 -17.29
C VAL A 72 23.01 -26.86 -16.68
N GLU A 73 24.01 -25.98 -16.80
CA GLU A 73 23.90 -24.60 -16.30
C GLU A 73 22.82 -23.79 -17.01
N VAL A 74 22.71 -23.89 -18.34
CA VAL A 74 21.64 -23.21 -19.07
C VAL A 74 20.27 -23.68 -18.60
N LEU A 75 20.09 -25.00 -18.42
CA LEU A 75 18.83 -25.55 -17.89
C LEU A 75 18.56 -25.08 -16.45
N ALA A 76 19.59 -25.03 -15.60
CA ALA A 76 19.46 -24.54 -14.23
C ALA A 76 19.06 -23.06 -14.19
N ILE A 77 19.68 -22.22 -15.04
CA ILE A 77 19.34 -20.80 -15.17
C ILE A 77 17.88 -20.64 -15.61
N VAL A 78 17.44 -21.38 -16.64
CA VAL A 78 16.04 -21.36 -17.10
C VAL A 78 15.08 -21.80 -15.99
N ALA A 79 15.41 -22.86 -15.25
CA ALA A 79 14.59 -23.33 -14.13
C ALA A 79 14.49 -22.28 -13.01
N ILE A 80 15.60 -21.63 -12.65
CA ILE A 80 15.60 -20.54 -11.66
C ILE A 80 14.71 -19.38 -12.12
N ILE A 81 14.78 -19.00 -13.40
CA ILE A 81 13.92 -17.95 -13.97
C ILE A 81 12.45 -18.33 -13.81
N GLN A 82 12.05 -19.55 -14.18
CA GLN A 82 10.67 -20.00 -14.04
C GLN A 82 10.18 -19.99 -12.59
N VAL A 83 11.04 -20.32 -11.62
CA VAL A 83 10.71 -20.26 -10.20
C VAL A 83 10.48 -18.82 -9.76
N VAL A 84 11.32 -17.87 -10.18
CA VAL A 84 11.15 -16.45 -9.86
C VAL A 84 9.85 -15.90 -10.47
N ASP A 85 9.54 -16.23 -11.72
CA ASP A 85 8.29 -15.85 -12.38
C ASP A 85 7.07 -16.39 -11.64
N LEU A 86 7.13 -17.66 -11.19
CA LEU A 86 6.08 -18.28 -10.39
C LEU A 86 5.88 -17.55 -9.05
N ILE A 87 6.96 -17.21 -8.36
CA ILE A 87 6.91 -16.46 -7.09
C ILE A 87 6.31 -15.08 -7.31
N MET A 88 6.73 -14.35 -8.35
CA MET A 88 6.17 -13.05 -8.72
C MET A 88 4.68 -13.14 -9.04
N TYR A 89 4.27 -14.14 -9.83
CA TYR A 89 2.87 -14.39 -10.16
C TYR A 89 2.02 -14.64 -8.90
N LEU A 90 2.49 -15.52 -8.01
CA LEU A 90 1.80 -15.82 -6.76
C LEU A 90 1.67 -14.57 -5.89
N THR A 91 2.78 -13.84 -5.68
CA THR A 91 2.81 -12.65 -4.84
C THR A 91 1.89 -11.54 -5.37
N ASN A 92 1.88 -11.30 -6.69
CA ASN A 92 1.00 -10.31 -7.32
C ASN A 92 -0.49 -10.68 -7.19
N LYS A 93 -0.82 -11.98 -7.29
CA LYS A 93 -2.18 -12.47 -7.09
C LYS A 93 -2.67 -12.24 -5.66
N PHE A 94 -1.82 -12.48 -4.66
CA PHE A 94 -2.15 -12.19 -3.26
C PHE A 94 -2.29 -10.69 -2.99
N LYS A 95 -1.33 -9.87 -3.44
CA LYS A 95 -1.39 -8.41 -3.26
C LYS A 95 -2.64 -7.80 -3.88
N THR A 96 -3.07 -8.28 -5.05
CA THR A 96 -4.27 -7.79 -5.72
C THR A 96 -5.53 -8.08 -4.91
N LYS A 97 -5.66 -9.30 -4.37
CA LYS A 97 -6.80 -9.67 -3.52
C LYS A 97 -6.85 -8.82 -2.24
N VAL A 98 -5.71 -8.66 -1.58
CA VAL A 98 -5.62 -7.84 -0.35
C VAL A 98 -5.95 -6.38 -0.65
N LYS A 99 -5.40 -5.80 -1.73
CA LYS A 99 -5.73 -4.41 -2.13
C LYS A 99 -7.22 -4.22 -2.38
N LYS A 100 -7.88 -5.19 -3.02
CA LYS A 100 -9.32 -5.14 -3.28
C LYS A 100 -10.12 -5.15 -1.97
N GLN A 101 -9.82 -6.10 -1.08
CA GLN A 101 -10.48 -6.21 0.22
C GLN A 101 -10.25 -4.98 1.11
N VAL A 102 -9.02 -4.44 1.14
CA VAL A 102 -8.72 -3.22 1.90
C VAL A 102 -9.47 -2.01 1.34
N LYS A 103 -9.65 -1.92 0.02
CA LYS A 103 -10.41 -0.84 -0.61
C LYS A 103 -11.90 -0.93 -0.28
N GLU A 104 -12.46 -2.14 -0.32
CA GLU A 104 -13.86 -2.42 0.05
C GLU A 104 -14.08 -2.13 1.55
N ALA A 105 -13.25 -2.69 2.44
CA ALA A 105 -13.33 -2.46 3.88
C ALA A 105 -13.15 -0.97 4.25
N LYS A 106 -12.28 -0.24 3.54
CA LYS A 106 -12.12 1.21 3.73
C LYS A 106 -13.37 1.98 3.28
N ALA A 107 -14.01 1.56 2.19
CA ALA A 107 -15.24 2.19 1.72
C ALA A 107 -16.40 1.94 2.69
N GLU A 108 -16.55 0.72 3.18
CA GLU A 108 -17.55 0.35 4.21
C GLU A 108 -17.31 1.10 5.52
N GLY A 109 -16.07 1.13 6.02
CA GLY A 109 -15.74 1.86 7.25
C GLY A 109 -15.96 3.38 7.15
N ILE A 110 -15.73 3.97 5.98
CA ILE A 110 -16.05 5.40 5.75
C ILE A 110 -17.57 5.62 5.72
N ALA A 111 -18.33 4.72 5.08
CA ALA A 111 -19.78 4.82 5.02
C ALA A 111 -20.43 4.65 6.41
N GLU A 112 -20.01 3.65 7.18
CA GLU A 112 -20.48 3.43 8.54
C GLU A 112 -20.07 4.57 9.48
N GLY A 113 -18.81 5.02 9.41
CA GLY A 113 -18.32 6.13 10.21
C GLY A 113 -19.08 7.44 9.93
N ARG A 114 -19.41 7.70 8.66
CA ARG A 114 -20.22 8.85 8.26
C ARG A 114 -21.66 8.72 8.77
N ALA A 115 -22.28 7.56 8.63
CA ALA A 115 -23.64 7.32 9.10
C ALA A 115 -23.76 7.47 10.63
N GLN A 116 -22.82 6.89 11.39
CA GLN A 116 -22.78 7.04 12.85
C GLN A 116 -22.46 8.48 13.26
N GLY A 117 -21.53 9.14 12.57
CA GLY A 117 -21.18 10.54 12.82
C GLY A 117 -22.36 11.49 12.59
N GLU A 118 -23.09 11.33 11.48
CA GLU A 118 -24.28 12.11 11.19
C GLU A 118 -25.41 11.85 12.18
N ALA A 119 -25.65 10.59 12.58
CA ALA A 119 -26.68 10.25 13.55
C ALA A 119 -26.37 10.81 14.95
N LYS A 120 -25.12 10.68 15.41
CA LYS A 120 -24.68 11.19 16.71
C LYS A 120 -24.65 12.72 16.72
N GLY A 121 -24.15 13.34 15.65
CA GLY A 121 -24.12 14.79 15.48
C GLY A 121 -25.51 15.42 15.47
N ARG A 122 -26.48 14.83 14.74
CA ARG A 122 -27.88 15.32 14.75
C ARG A 122 -28.53 15.16 16.12
N THR A 123 -28.28 14.06 16.81
CA THR A 123 -28.87 13.83 18.14
C THR A 123 -28.29 14.78 19.18
N GLN A 124 -26.97 14.97 19.20
CA GLN A 124 -26.30 15.89 20.11
C GLN A 124 -26.67 17.34 19.80
N GLY A 125 -26.70 17.75 18.53
CA GLY A 125 -27.11 19.10 18.13
C GLY A 125 -28.57 19.42 18.53
N ARG A 126 -29.49 18.45 18.38
CA ARG A 126 -30.88 18.62 18.84
C ARG A 126 -31.01 18.67 20.37
N ALA A 127 -30.20 17.91 21.10
CA ALA A 127 -30.22 17.92 22.56
C ALA A 127 -29.65 19.24 23.11
N GLN A 128 -28.54 19.71 22.54
CA GLN A 128 -27.91 20.95 22.92
C GLN A 128 -28.80 22.16 22.60
N GLY A 129 -29.37 22.22 21.39
CA GLY A 129 -30.30 23.30 21.02
C GLY A 129 -31.55 23.35 21.90
N ARG A 130 -32.10 22.20 22.31
CA ARG A 130 -33.22 22.16 23.27
C ARG A 130 -32.82 22.65 24.67
N THR A 131 -31.62 22.32 25.11
CA THR A 131 -31.11 22.74 26.43
C THR A 131 -30.84 24.25 26.46
N GLU A 132 -30.20 24.78 25.42
CA GLU A 132 -29.94 26.22 25.28
C GLU A 132 -31.24 27.03 25.23
N ASN A 133 -32.22 26.58 24.43
CA ASN A 133 -33.53 27.21 24.38
C ASN A 133 -34.26 27.18 25.74
N HIS A 134 -34.20 26.04 26.45
CA HIS A 134 -34.82 25.93 27.76
C HIS A 134 -34.17 26.88 28.78
N GLN A 135 -32.84 26.99 28.79
CA GLN A 135 -32.12 27.91 29.66
C GLN A 135 -32.48 29.37 29.38
N MET A 136 -32.60 29.76 28.11
CA MET A 136 -33.03 31.11 27.74
C MET A 136 -34.44 31.43 28.28
N TRP A 137 -35.38 30.49 28.17
CA TRP A 137 -36.74 30.64 28.67
C TRP A 137 -36.81 30.71 30.19
N VAL A 138 -36.05 29.87 30.90
CA VAL A 138 -35.95 29.93 32.36
C VAL A 138 -35.38 31.27 32.81
N ALA A 139 -34.30 31.74 32.19
CA ALA A 139 -33.66 33.01 32.54
C ALA A 139 -34.59 34.21 32.30
N TRP A 140 -35.35 34.21 31.20
CA TRP A 140 -36.36 35.25 30.93
C TRP A 140 -37.49 35.23 31.97
N ASN A 141 -38.02 34.04 32.28
CA ASN A 141 -39.05 33.89 33.30
C ASN A 141 -38.59 34.38 34.68
N THR A 142 -37.33 34.10 35.07
CA THR A 142 -36.75 34.60 36.32
C THR A 142 -36.74 36.14 36.34
N ARG A 143 -36.26 36.79 35.27
CA ARG A 143 -36.23 38.27 35.19
C ARG A 143 -37.63 38.87 35.25
N ARG A 144 -38.61 38.25 34.59
CA ARG A 144 -40.01 38.67 34.65
C ARG A 144 -40.56 38.63 36.07
N MET A 145 -40.34 37.52 36.80
CA MET A 145 -40.81 37.38 38.18
C MET A 145 -40.11 38.36 39.14
N GLU A 146 -38.82 38.65 38.93
CA GLU A 146 -38.09 39.64 39.72
C GLU A 146 -38.63 41.07 39.52
N ALA A 147 -38.97 41.44 38.28
CA ALA A 147 -39.59 42.73 37.97
C ALA A 147 -40.98 42.86 38.62
N GLU A 148 -41.78 41.80 38.55
CA GLU A 148 -43.10 41.71 39.21
C GLU A 148 -42.97 41.85 40.74
N ALA A 149 -42.00 41.17 41.35
CA ALA A 149 -41.73 41.26 42.79
C ALA A 149 -41.28 42.66 43.24
N ARG A 150 -40.64 43.43 42.36
CA ARG A 150 -40.22 44.82 42.63
C ARG A 150 -41.27 45.87 42.25
N GLY A 151 -42.39 45.45 41.65
CA GLY A 151 -43.43 46.35 41.16
C GLY A 151 -42.98 47.25 40.00
N ILE A 152 -41.97 46.84 39.25
CA ILE A 152 -41.44 47.57 38.09
C ILE A 152 -42.04 46.94 36.82
N PRO A 153 -42.54 47.72 35.84
CA PRO A 153 -43.01 47.18 34.57
C PRO A 153 -41.89 46.41 33.84
N PHE A 154 -42.24 45.29 33.21
CA PHE A 154 -41.33 44.41 32.50
C PHE A 154 -41.59 44.46 30.99
N ASP A 155 -40.71 45.14 30.25
CA ASP A 155 -40.86 45.39 28.81
C ASP A 155 -39.93 44.51 27.94
N GLU A 156 -39.28 43.49 28.52
CA GLU A 156 -38.38 42.61 27.75
C GLU A 156 -39.19 41.61 26.90
N PRO A 157 -39.01 41.58 25.57
CA PRO A 157 -39.77 40.67 24.71
C PRO A 157 -39.43 39.21 25.03
N PRO A 158 -40.42 38.29 24.92
CA PRO A 158 -40.16 36.88 25.17
C PRO A 158 -39.16 36.30 24.15
N PRO A 159 -38.32 35.34 24.56
CA PRO A 159 -37.43 34.64 23.65
C PRO A 159 -38.22 33.92 22.54
N GLU A 160 -37.64 33.81 21.35
CA GLU A 160 -38.28 33.13 20.22
C GLU A 160 -38.63 31.68 20.56
N LEU A 161 -39.81 31.22 20.11
CA LEU A 161 -40.24 29.84 20.31
C LEU A 161 -39.30 28.87 19.57
N PRO A 162 -38.93 27.73 20.18
CA PRO A 162 -38.22 26.68 19.47
C PRO A 162 -38.89 26.32 18.14
N LYS A 163 -38.11 26.16 17.06
CA LYS A 163 -38.65 25.92 15.71
C LYS A 163 -39.55 24.66 15.63
N ASP A 164 -39.28 23.65 16.45
CA ASP A 164 -40.12 22.45 16.57
C ASP A 164 -41.50 22.72 17.23
N THR A 165 -41.58 23.70 18.13
CA THR A 165 -42.87 24.20 18.66
C THR A 165 -43.57 25.17 17.72
N GLN A 166 -42.85 25.89 16.85
CA GLN A 166 -43.47 26.75 15.83
C GLN A 166 -44.12 25.92 14.70
N ASP A 167 -43.48 24.83 14.27
CA ASP A 167 -44.04 23.91 13.26
C ASP A 167 -45.33 23.23 13.74
N THR A 168 -45.46 22.94 15.04
CA THR A 168 -46.69 22.35 15.63
C THR A 168 -47.78 23.39 15.91
N ALA A 169 -47.42 24.65 16.19
CA ALA A 169 -48.37 25.74 16.34
C ALA A 169 -48.97 26.23 15.00
N ASN A 170 -48.29 25.97 13.88
CA ASN A 170 -48.75 26.34 12.54
C ASN A 170 -49.61 25.25 11.86
N ILE A 171 -49.85 24.12 12.52
CA ILE A 171 -50.86 23.14 12.09
C ILE A 171 -52.21 23.64 12.60
N LYS A 172 -52.87 24.44 11.76
CA LYS A 172 -54.24 24.93 11.99
C LYS A 172 -55.16 23.71 12.24
N PRO A 173 -55.96 23.66 13.32
CA PRO A 173 -57.01 22.66 13.42
C PRO A 173 -58.03 22.93 12.30
N GLU A 174 -58.35 21.89 11.52
CA GLU A 174 -59.47 21.91 10.56
C GLU A 174 -60.82 22.13 11.26
#